data_AF-A0A1W2BAK9-F1
#
_entry.id   AF-A0A1W2BAK9-F1
#
_cell.length_a   1.000
_cell.length_b   1.000
_cell.length_c   1.000
_cell.angle_alpha   90.00
_cell.angle_beta   90.00
_cell.angle_gamma   90.00
#
_symmetry.space_group_name_H-M   'P 1'
#
loop_
_entity.id
_entity.type
_entity.pdbx_description
1 polymer ?
#
loop_
_entity_poly.entity_id
_entity_poly.type
_entity_poly.pdbx_seq_one_letter_code
_entity_poly.pdbx_strand_id
1 'polypeptide(L)'
;MAKNYEILGTCQFDGSENIWDEYHPQQTTIWSNKAPIALKHYPYNRADVLRCAHCQKVYLTYTEFGGYYVDQRIRLVNPDLIVLEE
;
A
#
# COMPACT_ATOMS: atom_id res chain seq x y z
N MET A 1 14.20 19.91 -3.91
CA MET A 1 12.83 19.67 -4.44
C MET A 1 11.97 19.23 -3.28
N ALA A 2 11.05 20.06 -2.80
CA ALA A 2 10.16 19.66 -1.71
C ALA A 2 9.24 18.54 -2.21
N LYS A 3 9.27 17.37 -1.56
CA LYS A 3 8.29 16.31 -1.82
C LYS A 3 6.93 16.83 -1.32
N ASN A 4 6.08 17.30 -2.23
CA ASN A 4 4.75 17.84 -1.93
C ASN A 4 3.72 16.72 -1.69
N TYR A 5 3.99 15.84 -0.73
CA TYR A 5 3.07 14.81 -0.26
C TYR A 5 2.72 15.07 1.20
N GLU A 6 1.44 14.98 1.51
CA GLU A 6 0.91 15.01 2.87
C GLU A 6 0.61 13.58 3.33
N ILE A 7 1.04 13.23 4.53
CA ILE A 7 0.66 11.95 5.15
C ILE A 7 -0.76 12.11 5.70
N LEU A 8 -1.71 11.36 5.15
CA LEU A 8 -3.09 11.33 5.63
C LEU A 8 -3.28 10.37 6.81
N GLY A 9 -2.43 9.36 6.92
CA GLY A 9 -2.51 8.34 7.96
C GLY A 9 -1.72 7.10 7.60
N THR A 10 -1.94 6.03 8.35
CA THR A 10 -1.30 4.74 8.17
C THR A 10 -2.31 3.61 8.22
N CYS A 11 -2.08 2.55 7.45
CA CYS A 11 -2.86 1.32 7.46
C CYS A 11 -2.46 0.39 8.62
N GLN A 12 -1.39 0.71 9.35
CA GLN A 12 -1.03 0.04 10.60
C GLN A 12 -1.70 0.77 11.77
N PHE A 13 -2.82 0.23 12.26
CA PHE A 13 -3.61 0.82 13.34
C PHE A 13 -3.86 -0.20 14.45
N ASP A 14 -4.36 0.26 15.60
CA ASP A 14 -4.66 -0.64 16.72
C ASP A 14 -5.70 -1.69 16.30
N GLY A 15 -5.33 -2.97 16.38
CA GLY A 15 -6.09 -4.10 15.83
C GLY A 15 -5.66 -4.60 14.45
N SER A 16 -4.69 -3.96 13.78
CA SER A 16 -4.10 -4.53 12.56
C SER A 16 -3.17 -5.70 12.90
N GLU A 17 -3.42 -6.87 12.30
CA GLU A 17 -2.56 -8.04 12.48
C GLU A 17 -1.28 -7.92 11.64
N ASN A 18 -0.17 -8.47 12.16
CA ASN A 18 1.11 -8.51 11.45
C ASN A 18 1.16 -9.69 10.46
N ILE A 19 0.28 -9.62 9.47
CA ILE A 19 0.17 -10.61 8.39
C ILE A 19 1.23 -10.32 7.33
N TRP A 20 1.90 -11.38 6.88
CA TRP A 20 2.89 -11.35 5.80
C TRP A 20 2.39 -12.02 4.53
N ASP A 21 1.26 -12.72 4.59
CA ASP A 21 0.62 -13.32 3.42
C ASP A 21 0.07 -12.24 2.49
N GLU A 22 0.33 -12.44 1.20
CA GLU A 22 -0.21 -11.62 0.11
C GLU A 22 -1.60 -12.13 -0.30
N TYR A 23 -2.49 -11.21 -0.68
CA TYR A 23 -3.82 -11.55 -1.18
C TYR A 23 -3.88 -11.44 -2.69
N HIS A 24 -3.87 -12.58 -3.39
CA HIS A 24 -3.87 -12.66 -4.86
C HIS A 24 -4.83 -13.75 -5.39
N PRO A 25 -6.16 -13.61 -5.19
CA PRO A 25 -7.15 -14.61 -5.60
C PRO A 25 -7.18 -14.88 -7.11
N GLN A 26 -6.76 -13.90 -7.90
CA GLN A 26 -6.68 -13.99 -9.37
C GLN A 26 -5.26 -14.34 -9.85
N GLN A 27 -4.42 -14.91 -8.97
CA GLN A 27 -3.02 -15.27 -9.23
C GLN A 27 -2.20 -14.09 -9.79
N THR A 28 -2.52 -12.88 -9.35
CA THR A 28 -1.69 -11.70 -9.59
C THR A 28 -0.40 -11.80 -8.79
N THR A 29 0.56 -10.93 -9.10
CA THR A 29 1.75 -10.71 -8.27
C THR A 29 1.69 -9.31 -7.64
N ILE A 30 2.52 -9.04 -6.63
CA ILE A 30 2.60 -7.71 -5.99
C ILE A 30 2.87 -6.55 -6.95
N TRP A 31 3.54 -6.85 -8.09
CA TRP A 31 3.87 -5.86 -9.13
C TRP A 31 2.76 -5.68 -10.16
N SER A 32 1.70 -6.49 -10.11
CA SER A 32 0.62 -6.41 -11.07
C SER A 32 -0.19 -5.13 -10.87
N ASN A 33 -0.40 -4.39 -11.96
CA ASN A 33 -1.31 -3.23 -11.96
C ASN A 33 -2.75 -3.60 -11.55
N LYS A 34 -3.12 -4.88 -11.70
CA LYS A 34 -4.43 -5.42 -11.34
C LYS A 34 -4.45 -6.14 -10.00
N ALA A 35 -3.32 -6.18 -9.27
CA ALA A 35 -3.30 -6.77 -7.94
C ALA A 35 -4.29 -6.06 -7.02
N PRO A 36 -5.07 -6.77 -6.20
CA PRO A 36 -5.96 -6.12 -5.25
C PRO A 36 -5.17 -5.28 -4.23
N ILE A 37 -5.81 -4.24 -3.71
CA ILE A 37 -5.35 -3.42 -2.59
C ILE A 37 -6.09 -3.95 -1.35
N ALA A 38 -5.50 -4.96 -0.73
CA ALA A 38 -6.07 -5.64 0.43
C ALA A 38 -5.43 -5.12 1.73
N LEU A 39 -6.14 -4.25 2.46
CA LEU A 39 -5.58 -3.52 3.62
C LEU A 39 -5.26 -4.41 4.83
N LYS A 40 -5.75 -5.64 4.88
CA LYS A 40 -5.43 -6.62 5.94
C LYS A 40 -4.21 -7.50 5.60
N HIS A 41 -3.71 -7.45 4.37
CA HIS A 41 -2.66 -8.33 3.87
C HIS A 41 -1.38 -7.57 3.53
N TYR A 42 -0.28 -8.31 3.40
CA TYR A 42 0.97 -7.73 2.91
C TYR A 42 0.81 -7.29 1.44
N PRO A 43 1.39 -6.14 1.04
CA PRO A 43 2.15 -5.17 1.84
C PRO A 43 1.31 -4.01 2.40
N TYR A 44 0.00 -3.96 2.13
CA TYR A 44 -0.80 -2.77 2.40
C TYR A 44 -1.22 -2.60 3.85
N ASN A 45 -1.21 -3.67 4.66
CA ASN A 45 -1.47 -3.63 6.10
C ASN A 45 -0.49 -2.82 6.95
N ARG A 46 0.56 -2.30 6.31
CA ARG A 46 1.63 -1.49 6.91
C ARG A 46 1.99 -0.27 6.05
N ALA A 47 1.16 0.03 5.07
CA ALA A 47 1.41 1.15 4.17
C ALA A 47 0.95 2.47 4.80
N ASP A 48 1.68 3.54 4.53
CA ASP A 48 1.22 4.89 4.80
C ASP A 48 0.38 5.40 3.63
N VAL A 49 -0.63 6.20 3.95
CA VAL A 49 -1.52 6.84 2.98
C VAL A 49 -1.01 8.25 2.74
N LEU A 50 -0.62 8.54 1.50
CA LEU A 50 -0.13 9.84 1.07
C LEU A 50 -1.12 10.52 0.15
N ARG A 51 -1.20 11.85 0.22
CA ARG A 51 -1.92 12.68 -0.74
C ARG A 51 -0.96 13.65 -1.40
N CYS A 52 -0.98 13.70 -2.74
CA CYS A 52 -0.25 14.74 -3.45
C CYS A 52 -0.91 16.11 -3.19
N ALA A 53 -0.16 17.08 -2.66
CA ALA A 53 -0.69 18.41 -2.37
C ALA A 53 -1.14 19.17 -3.64
N HIS A 54 -0.62 18.81 -4.82
CA HIS A 54 -0.95 19.48 -6.07
C HIS A 54 -2.17 18.88 -6.77
N CYS A 55 -2.16 17.57 -7.06
CA CYS A 55 -3.21 16.90 -7.83
C CYS A 55 -4.23 16.14 -6.97
N GLN A 56 -4.04 16.13 -5.64
CA GLN A 56 -4.92 15.48 -4.66
C GLN A 56 -5.08 13.96 -4.82
N LYS A 57 -4.30 13.31 -5.71
CA LYS A 57 -4.27 11.85 -5.83
C LYS A 57 -3.73 11.21 -4.56
N VAL A 58 -4.31 10.06 -4.22
CA VAL A 58 -3.95 9.27 -3.03
C VAL A 58 -3.06 8.11 -3.42
N TYR A 59 -2.05 7.85 -2.61
CA TYR A 59 -1.07 6.79 -2.82
C TYR A 59 -0.89 5.98 -1.54
N LEU A 60 -0.55 4.71 -1.69
CA LEU A 60 -0.04 3.86 -0.62
C LEU A 60 1.47 3.76 -0.76
N THR A 61 2.20 3.92 0.33
CA THR A 61 3.65 3.77 0.36
C THR A 61 4.07 2.79 1.43
N TYR A 62 5.06 1.95 1.17
CA TYR A 62 5.65 1.06 2.16
C TYR A 62 7.13 0.86 1.84
N THR A 63 7.91 0.45 2.83
CA THR A 63 9.31 0.10 2.63
C THR A 63 9.47 -1.40 2.67
N GLU A 64 10.05 -1.96 1.61
CA GLU A 64 10.39 -3.36 1.49
C GLU A 64 11.85 -3.54 1.91
N PHE A 65 12.09 -4.44 2.87
CA PHE A 65 13.42 -4.76 3.37
C PHE A 65 13.81 -6.16 2.89
N GLY A 66 14.77 -6.22 1.97
CA GLY A 66 15.42 -7.45 1.54
C GLY A 66 16.76 -7.63 2.26
N GLY A 67 17.36 -8.83 2.16
CA GLY A 67 18.65 -9.12 2.81
C GLY A 67 19.82 -8.23 2.34
N TYR A 68 19.70 -7.60 1.16
CA TYR A 68 20.73 -6.74 0.57
C TYR A 68 20.18 -5.42 0.01
N TYR A 69 18.88 -5.13 0.16
CA TYR A 69 18.27 -3.94 -0.42
C TYR A 69 17.16 -3.38 0.47
N VAL A 70 16.94 -2.08 0.35
CA VAL A 70 15.80 -1.37 0.93
C VAL A 70 15.11 -0.66 -0.22
N ASP A 71 13.85 -0.98 -0.48
CA ASP A 71 13.09 -0.39 -1.58
C ASP A 71 11.88 0.40 -1.06
N GLN A 72 11.77 1.65 -1.49
CA GLN A 72 10.65 2.52 -1.16
C GLN A 72 9.59 2.39 -2.25
N ARG A 73 8.52 1.66 -1.93
CA ARG A 73 7.44 1.37 -2.87
C ARG A 73 6.33 2.39 -2.72
N ILE A 74 5.78 2.82 -3.85
CA ILE A 74 4.59 3.68 -3.90
C ILE A 74 3.62 3.14 -4.96
N ARG A 75 2.32 3.14 -4.64
CA ARG A 75 1.26 2.71 -5.53
C ARG A 75 0.13 3.73 -5.53
N LEU A 76 -0.32 4.15 -6.71
CA LEU A 76 -1.54 4.96 -6.84
C LEU A 76 -2.74 4.14 -6.36
N VAL A 77 -3.57 4.73 -5.49
CA VAL A 77 -4.82 4.08 -5.07
C VAL A 77 -5.81 4.12 -6.22
N ASN A 78 -6.15 2.93 -6.72
CA ASN A 78 -7.29 2.74 -7.61
C ASN A 78 -8.45 2.17 -6.79
N PRO A 79 -9.57 2.91 -6.61
CA PRO A 79 -10.73 2.46 -5.85
C PRO A 79 -11.28 1.11 -6.31
N ASP A 80 -11.24 0.82 -7.61
CA ASP A 80 -11.76 -0.43 -8.19
C ASP A 80 -10.96 -1.67 -7.77
N LEU A 81 -9.76 -1.48 -7.23
CA LEU A 81 -8.89 -2.56 -6.75
C LEU A 81 -8.93 -2.71 -5.23
N ILE A 82 -9.61 -1.82 -4.51
CA ILE A 82 -9.73 -1.92 -3.04
C ILE A 82 -10.68 -3.07 -2.72
N VAL A 83 -10.19 -4.02 -1.93
CA VAL A 83 -11.00 -5.14 -1.43
C VAL A 83 -11.26 -4.93 0.05
N LEU A 84 -12.54 -4.92 0.41
CA LEU A 84 -13.05 -4.84 1.78
C LEU A 84 -13.66 -6.19 2.14
N GLU A 85 -12.88 -7.26 2.11
CA GLU A 85 -13.38 -8.58 2.53
C GLU A 85 -13.11 -8.84 4.02
N GLU A 86 -14.00 -9.66 4.60
CA GLU A 86 -14.31 -9.84 6.03
C GLU A 86 -13.18 -10.47 6.86
#